data_AF-A0A5B6VPT0-F1
#
_entry.id   AF-A0A5B6VPT0-F1
#
_cell.length_a   1.000
_cell.length_b   1.000
_cell.length_c   1.000
_cell.angle_alpha   90.00
_cell.angle_beta   90.00
_cell.angle_gamma   90.00
#
_symmetry.space_group_name_H-M   'P 1'
#
loop_
_entity.id
_entity.type
_entity.pdbx_description
1 polymer ?
#
loop_
_entity_poly.entity_id
_entity_poly.type
_entity_poly.pdbx_seq_one_letter_code
_entity_poly.pdbx_strand_id
1 'polypeptide(L)'
;MRDGTAVDRITWEFFKSAFQGKYIGSSYVDAQRKESKSVAEYEAEFLRLSCYARGIVAMDHERCVRFEDGLRDELRVLIAPQREREFAVLVEMAKIVEEVKRSEKQNQDRDRGRNKRSFGSSGSVGGF
;
A
#
# COMPACT_ATOMS: atom_id res chain seq x y z
N MET A 1 -41.24 -32.25 -5.73
CA MET A 1 -41.28 -31.19 -6.75
C MET A 1 -41.51 -29.88 -6.01
N ARG A 2 -40.70 -28.82 -6.05
CA ARG A 2 -39.48 -28.42 -6.76
C ARG A 2 -38.63 -27.63 -5.75
N ASP A 3 -37.33 -27.79 -5.85
CA ASP A 3 -36.30 -27.09 -5.09
C ASP A 3 -36.41 -25.57 -5.35
N GLY A 4 -36.53 -24.79 -4.29
CA GLY A 4 -36.69 -23.34 -4.34
C GLY A 4 -35.34 -22.69 -4.54
N THR A 5 -34.94 -22.57 -5.80
CA THR A 5 -33.68 -21.96 -6.24
C THR A 5 -33.54 -20.59 -5.58
N ALA A 6 -32.55 -20.43 -4.71
CA ALA A 6 -32.11 -19.13 -4.23
C ALA A 6 -31.75 -18.34 -5.49
N VAL A 7 -32.62 -17.42 -5.87
CA VAL A 7 -32.39 -16.53 -7.00
C VAL A 7 -31.12 -15.77 -6.63
N ASP A 8 -30.02 -16.13 -7.29
CA ASP A 8 -28.72 -15.46 -7.18
C ASP A 8 -28.98 -13.96 -7.37
N ARG A 9 -29.10 -13.24 -6.25
CA ARG A 9 -29.13 -11.79 -6.27
C ARG A 9 -27.75 -11.41 -6.74
N ILE A 10 -27.63 -11.10 -8.03
CA ILE A 10 -26.47 -10.47 -8.62
C ILE A 10 -26.27 -9.17 -7.84
N THR A 11 -25.45 -9.27 -6.80
CA THR A 11 -25.15 -8.18 -5.90
C THR A 11 -24.02 -7.40 -6.55
N TRP A 12 -23.94 -6.10 -6.29
CA TRP A 12 -22.84 -5.27 -6.78
C TRP A 12 -21.45 -5.87 -6.47
N GLU A 13 -21.31 -6.56 -5.34
CA GLU A 13 -20.10 -7.31 -4.97
C GLU A 13 -19.82 -8.50 -5.90
N PHE A 14 -20.84 -9.25 -6.30
CA PHE A 14 -20.68 -10.36 -7.24
C PHE A 14 -20.23 -9.86 -8.62
N PHE A 15 -20.86 -8.78 -9.11
CA PHE A 15 -20.45 -8.16 -10.36
C PHE A 15 -18.99 -7.69 -10.31
N LYS A 16 -18.59 -6.99 -9.24
CA LYS A 16 -17.20 -6.56 -9.05
C LYS A 16 -16.23 -7.73 -9.02
N SER A 17 -16.51 -8.80 -8.27
CA SER A 17 -15.63 -9.98 -8.22
C SER A 17 -15.53 -10.70 -9.57
N ALA A 18 -16.64 -10.90 -10.26
CA ALA A 18 -16.64 -11.53 -11.57
C ALA A 18 -15.93 -10.67 -12.63
N PHE A 19 -16.11 -9.35 -12.58
CA PHE A 19 -15.46 -8.40 -13.47
C PHE A 19 -13.95 -8.34 -13.23
N GLN A 20 -13.54 -8.24 -11.97
CA GLN A 20 -12.13 -8.26 -11.57
C GLN A 20 -11.45 -9.56 -12.02
N GLY A 21 -12.04 -10.73 -11.73
CA GLY A 21 -11.45 -12.01 -12.12
C GLY A 21 -11.35 -12.23 -13.64
N LYS A 22 -12.25 -11.63 -14.43
CA LYS A 22 -12.29 -11.82 -15.89
C LYS A 22 -11.45 -10.81 -16.68
N TYR A 23 -11.34 -9.57 -16.19
CA TYR A 23 -10.75 -8.46 -16.96
C TYR A 23 -9.55 -7.82 -16.27
N ILE A 24 -9.44 -7.94 -14.94
CA ILE A 24 -8.30 -7.44 -14.18
C ILE A 24 -7.39 -8.62 -13.87
N GLY A 25 -6.47 -8.91 -14.79
CA GLY A 25 -5.48 -9.97 -14.59
C GLY A 25 -4.70 -9.75 -13.29
N SER A 26 -4.28 -10.82 -12.62
CA SER A 26 -3.44 -10.72 -11.41
C SER A 26 -2.20 -9.84 -11.64
N SER A 27 -1.72 -9.78 -12.89
CA SER A 27 -0.65 -8.87 -13.32
C SER A 27 -0.99 -7.39 -13.22
N TYR A 28 -2.25 -6.96 -13.38
CA TYR A 28 -2.67 -5.57 -13.19
C TYR A 28 -2.77 -5.23 -11.70
N VAL A 29 -3.29 -6.13 -10.87
CA VAL A 29 -3.32 -5.92 -9.41
C VAL A 29 -1.90 -5.94 -8.83
N ASP A 30 -1.03 -6.81 -9.31
CA ASP A 30 0.39 -6.83 -8.95
C ASP A 30 1.14 -5.65 -9.55
N ALA A 31 0.85 -5.22 -10.78
CA ALA A 31 1.41 -3.99 -11.35
C ALA A 31 0.96 -2.75 -10.58
N GLN A 32 -0.31 -2.69 -10.15
CA GLN A 32 -0.83 -1.60 -9.31
C GLN A 32 -0.20 -1.62 -7.91
N ARG A 33 0.08 -2.81 -7.34
CA ARG A 33 0.91 -2.93 -6.12
C ARG A 33 2.36 -2.53 -6.37
N LYS A 34 2.88 -2.74 -7.59
CA LYS A 34 4.23 -2.38 -8.04
C LYS A 34 4.33 -0.92 -8.52
N GLU A 35 3.21 -0.23 -8.68
CA GLU A 35 3.12 1.21 -8.98
C GLU A 35 3.20 2.08 -7.70
N SER A 36 3.23 1.48 -6.51
CA SER A 36 3.71 2.19 -5.32
C SER A 36 5.23 2.33 -5.40
N LYS A 37 5.69 3.36 -6.14
CA LYS A 37 7.09 3.81 -6.11
C LYS A 37 7.52 4.05 -4.67
N SER A 38 8.73 3.62 -4.32
CA SER A 38 9.35 3.95 -3.03
C SER A 38 9.55 5.46 -2.89
N VAL A 39 9.69 5.95 -1.66
CA VAL A 39 9.98 7.37 -1.41
C VAL A 39 11.25 7.83 -2.15
N ALA A 40 12.26 6.96 -2.26
CA ALA A 40 13.50 7.26 -2.96
C ALA A 40 13.32 7.39 -4.48
N GLU A 41 12.52 6.51 -5.10
CA GLU A 41 12.20 6.61 -6.53
C GLU A 41 11.36 7.86 -6.82
N TYR A 42 10.42 8.17 -5.93
CA TYR A 42 9.61 9.38 -6.02
C TYR A 42 10.46 10.65 -5.87
N GLU A 43 11.38 10.69 -4.91
CA GLU A 43 12.36 11.79 -4.75
C GLU A 43 13.16 12.02 -6.03
N ALA A 44 13.73 10.96 -6.61
CA ALA A 44 14.53 11.07 -7.83
C ALA A 44 13.72 11.64 -9.01
N GLU A 45 12.48 11.18 -9.17
CA GLU A 45 11.58 11.71 -10.19
C GLU A 45 11.15 13.15 -9.92
N PHE A 46 10.85 13.48 -8.66
CA PHE A 46 10.48 14.82 -8.22
C PHE A 46 11.61 15.82 -8.50
N LEU A 47 12.86 15.47 -8.16
CA LEU A 47 14.03 16.32 -8.43
C LEU A 47 14.27 16.48 -9.93
N ARG A 48 14.16 15.39 -10.71
CA ARG A 48 14.28 15.43 -12.17
C ARG A 48 13.25 16.37 -12.80
N LEU A 49 12.00 16.32 -12.35
CA LEU A 49 10.94 17.18 -12.86
C LEU A 49 11.06 18.63 -12.37
N SER A 50 11.53 18.82 -11.13
CA SER A 50 11.75 20.14 -10.53
C SER A 50 12.76 20.99 -11.31
N CYS A 51 13.72 20.36 -12.00
CA CYS A 51 14.64 21.04 -12.90
C CYS A 51 13.93 21.85 -14.01
N TYR A 52 12.76 21.41 -14.46
CA TYR A 52 11.98 22.07 -15.51
C TYR A 52 11.03 23.15 -14.98
N ALA A 53 10.79 23.18 -13.67
CA ALA A 53 9.84 24.09 -13.01
C ALA A 53 10.54 24.97 -11.95
N ARG A 54 11.79 25.36 -12.22
CA ARG A 54 12.67 26.05 -11.25
C ARG A 54 12.09 27.36 -10.67
N GLY A 55 11.16 28.01 -11.38
CA GLY A 55 10.44 29.20 -10.90
C GLY A 55 9.16 28.94 -10.07
N ILE A 56 8.65 27.71 -10.05
CA ILE A 56 7.44 27.30 -9.30
C ILE A 56 7.81 26.59 -7.99
N VAL A 57 9.03 26.06 -7.94
CA VAL A 57 9.56 25.25 -6.84
C VAL A 57 10.92 25.84 -6.45
N ALA A 58 10.94 27.16 -6.20
CA ALA A 58 12.16 27.91 -5.98
C ALA A 58 12.63 27.75 -4.52
N MET A 59 11.68 27.72 -3.59
CA MET A 59 11.93 27.60 -2.16
C MET A 59 11.72 26.17 -1.65
N ASP A 60 12.47 25.81 -0.60
CA ASP A 60 12.32 24.52 0.07
C ASP A 60 10.92 24.31 0.65
N HIS A 61 10.26 25.38 1.10
CA HIS A 61 8.88 25.27 1.58
C HIS A 61 7.92 24.81 0.46
N GLU A 62 8.09 25.30 -0.78
CA GLU A 62 7.25 24.93 -1.92
C GLU A 62 7.53 23.49 -2.34
N ARG A 63 8.81 23.09 -2.29
CA ARG A 63 9.24 21.70 -2.47
C ARG A 63 8.55 20.78 -1.47
N CYS A 64 8.55 21.16 -0.19
CA CYS A 64 7.94 20.38 0.87
C CYS A 64 6.44 20.17 0.62
N VAL A 65 5.68 21.24 0.38
CA VAL A 65 4.23 21.15 0.14
C VAL A 65 3.91 20.26 -1.06
N ARG A 66 4.60 20.47 -2.19
CA ARG A 66 4.37 19.70 -3.41
C ARG A 66 4.77 18.23 -3.29
N PHE A 67 5.87 17.97 -2.57
CA PHE A 67 6.33 16.61 -2.31
C PHE A 67 5.34 15.88 -1.40
N GLU A 68 4.90 16.51 -0.32
CA GLU A 68 3.95 15.96 0.64
C GLU A 68 2.59 15.64 0.00
N ASP A 69 2.09 16.52 -0.88
CA ASP A 69 0.85 16.29 -1.65
C ASP A 69 0.93 15.08 -2.59
N GLY A 70 2.13 14.74 -3.07
CA GLY A 70 2.36 13.58 -3.94
C GLY A 70 2.69 12.29 -3.20
N LEU A 71 2.81 12.32 -1.86
CA LEU A 71 3.03 11.11 -1.07
C LEU A 71 1.77 10.25 -0.99
N ARG A 72 1.98 8.93 -0.80
CA ARG A 72 0.90 7.99 -0.52
C ARG A 72 0.23 8.37 0.80
N ASP A 73 -1.10 8.22 0.86
CA ASP A 73 -1.91 8.58 2.05
C ASP A 73 -1.39 7.94 3.35
N GLU A 74 -0.93 6.68 3.28
CA GLU A 74 -0.37 5.95 4.41
C GLU A 74 0.88 6.64 5.03
N LEU A 75 1.67 7.35 4.22
CA LEU A 75 2.83 8.12 4.68
C LEU A 75 2.42 9.55 5.01
N ARG A 76 1.60 10.18 4.17
CA ARG A 76 1.15 11.57 4.30
C ARG A 76 0.52 11.84 5.67
N VAL A 77 -0.34 10.94 6.16
CA VAL A 77 -0.99 11.10 7.49
C VAL A 77 0.02 11.18 8.64
N LEU A 78 1.17 10.54 8.52
CA LEU A 78 2.22 10.52 9.55
C LEU A 78 3.18 11.71 9.43
N ILE A 79 3.30 12.26 8.23
CA ILE A 79 4.28 13.30 7.87
C ILE A 79 3.67 14.70 7.98
N ALA A 80 2.43 14.88 7.52
CA ALA A 80 1.75 16.18 7.48
C ALA A 80 1.71 16.96 8.80
N PRO A 81 1.55 16.31 9.96
CA PRO A 81 1.55 17.04 11.24
C PRO A 81 2.89 17.70 11.58
N GLN A 82 4.01 17.25 11.00
CA GLN A 82 5.35 17.70 11.38
C GLN A 82 5.71 19.08 10.80
N ARG A 83 4.99 19.56 9.77
CA ARG A 83 5.13 20.89 9.13
C ARG A 83 6.58 21.26 8.79
N GLU A 84 7.39 20.28 8.40
CA GLU A 84 8.79 20.49 8.02
C GLU A 84 8.90 21.40 6.79
N ARG A 85 9.87 22.31 6.80
CA ARG A 85 10.08 23.30 5.72
C ARG A 85 11.42 23.15 5.02
N GLU A 86 12.27 22.25 5.49
CA GLU A 86 13.49 21.83 4.80
C GLU A 86 13.24 20.53 4.02
N PHE A 87 13.45 20.59 2.70
CA PHE A 87 13.09 19.49 1.79
C PHE A 87 13.87 18.21 2.12
N ALA A 88 15.16 18.32 2.43
CA ALA A 88 15.99 17.17 2.76
C ALA A 88 15.50 16.43 4.02
N VAL A 89 15.11 17.19 5.05
CA VAL A 89 14.60 16.63 6.31
C VAL A 89 13.25 15.94 6.09
N LEU A 90 12.36 16.55 5.31
CA LEU A 90 11.07 15.95 4.96
C LEU A 90 11.23 14.61 4.23
N VAL A 91 12.13 14.56 3.25
CA VAL A 91 12.41 13.35 2.47
C VAL A 91 12.97 12.24 3.36
N GLU A 92 13.92 12.56 4.24
CA GLU A 92 14.50 11.59 5.16
C GLU A 92 13.45 11.03 6.13
N MET A 93 12.61 11.90 6.68
CA MET A 93 11.49 11.48 7.51
C MET A 93 10.53 10.56 6.74
N ALA A 94 10.23 10.86 5.47
CA ALA A 94 9.39 10.01 4.64
C ALA A 94 9.99 8.62 4.41
N LYS A 95 11.32 8.53 4.21
CA LYS A 95 12.04 7.26 4.08
C LYS A 95 11.97 6.43 5.37
N ILE A 96 12.17 7.08 6.53
CA ILE A 96 12.06 6.42 7.84
C ILE A 96 10.65 5.86 8.05
N VAL A 97 9.61 6.67 7.80
CA VAL A 97 8.22 6.23 7.95
C VAL A 97 7.90 5.06 7.00
N GLU A 98 8.38 5.09 5.76
CA GLU A 98 8.20 3.98 4.82
C GLU A 98 8.85 2.69 5.33
N GLU A 99 10.06 2.77 5.88
CA GLU A 99 10.76 1.61 6.44
C GLU A 99 10.04 1.03 7.67
N VAL A 100 9.57 1.90 8.57
CA VAL A 100 8.77 1.47 9.73
C VAL A 100 7.51 0.72 9.26
N LYS A 101 6.80 1.26 8.26
CA LYS A 101 5.60 0.62 7.69
C LYS A 101 5.90 -0.71 7.02
N ARG A 102 7.03 -0.81 6.30
CA ARG A 102 7.49 -2.05 5.67
C ARG A 102 7.77 -3.13 6.71
N SER A 103 8.47 -2.75 7.78
CA SER A 103 8.78 -3.63 8.92
C SER A 103 7.52 -4.08 9.68
N GLU A 104 6.55 -3.19 9.92
CA GLU A 104 5.25 -3.52 10.52
C GLU A 104 4.50 -4.60 9.71
N LYS A 105 4.40 -4.41 8.39
CA LYS A 105 3.74 -5.37 7.47
C LYS A 105 4.44 -6.73 7.51
N GLN A 106 5.77 -6.76 7.48
CA GLN A 106 6.54 -8.02 7.54
C GLN A 106 6.33 -8.76 8.86
N ASN A 107 6.24 -8.04 9.99
CA ASN A 107 5.98 -8.64 11.30
C ASN A 107 4.56 -9.23 11.38
N GLN A 108 3.55 -8.55 10.85
CA GLN A 108 2.18 -9.06 10.79
C GLN A 108 2.06 -10.34 9.94
N ASP A 109 2.75 -10.40 8.80
CA ASP A 109 2.74 -11.58 7.94
C ASP A 109 3.40 -12.78 8.63
N ARG A 110 4.49 -12.55 9.38
CA ARG A 110 5.15 -13.59 10.19
C ARG A 110 4.25 -14.12 11.31
N ASP A 111 3.50 -13.24 11.97
CA ASP A 111 2.55 -13.62 13.03
C ASP A 111 1.37 -14.45 12.48
N ARG A 112 0.78 -14.00 11.36
CA ARG A 112 -0.25 -14.77 10.65
C ARG A 112 0.23 -16.15 10.19
N GLY A 113 1.46 -16.24 9.68
CA GLY A 113 2.07 -17.51 9.28
C GLY A 113 2.37 -18.46 10.44
N ARG A 114 2.54 -17.93 11.66
CA ARG A 114 2.67 -18.73 12.89
C ARG A 114 1.32 -19.29 13.34
N ASN A 115 0.28 -18.46 13.35
CA ASN A 115 -1.06 -18.87 13.80
C ASN A 115 -1.71 -19.92 12.88
N LYS A 116 -1.31 -20.02 11.60
CA LYS A 116 -1.81 -21.06 10.69
C LYS A 116 -1.20 -22.46 10.95
N ARG A 117 -0.05 -22.54 11.61
CA ARG A 117 0.63 -23.83 11.93
C ARG A 117 0.14 -24.45 13.24
N SER A 118 -0.55 -23.71 14.09
CA SER A 118 -1.08 -24.19 15.36
C SER A 118 -2.48 -24.82 15.27
N PHE A 119 -3.24 -24.59 14.20
CA PHE A 119 -4.58 -25.20 14.01
C PHE A 119 -4.57 -26.57 13.30
N GLY A 120 -3.39 -27.08 12.90
CA GLY A 120 -3.26 -28.31 12.11
C GLY A 120 -2.75 -29.54 12.85
N SER A 121 -2.51 -29.47 14.15
CA SER A 121 -2.01 -30.63 14.91
C SER A 121 -2.83 -30.83 16.18
N SER A 122 -4.05 -31.33 16.01
CA SER A 122 -4.81 -31.93 17.10
C SER A 122 -5.25 -33.32 16.68
N GLY A 123 -4.67 -34.32 17.34
CA GLY A 123 -5.29 -35.61 17.58
C GLY A 123 -5.00 -36.72 16.57
N SER A 124 -3.97 -37.53 16.84
CA SER A 124 -4.21 -38.97 16.88
C SER A 124 -3.37 -39.57 18.00
N VAL A 125 -3.98 -39.67 19.17
CA VAL A 125 -3.52 -40.50 20.28
C VAL A 125 -4.21 -41.85 20.15
N GLY A 126 -3.40 -42.89 19.98
CA GLY A 126 -3.57 -44.20 20.63
C GLY A 126 -4.60 -45.17 20.09
N GLY A 127 -4.14 -46.39 19.81
CA GLY A 127 -4.97 -47.60 19.74
C GLY A 127 -4.12 -48.80 19.32
N PHE A 128 -3.66 -49.56 20.31
CA PHE A 128 -2.96 -50.85 20.17
C PHE A 128 -3.85 -51.92 19.53
#